data_AF-A0A8C9CRZ3-F1
#
_entry.id   AF-A0A8C9CRZ3-F1
#
_cell.length_a   1.000
_cell.length_b   1.000
_cell.length_c   1.000
_cell.angle_alpha   90.00
_cell.angle_beta   90.00
_cell.angle_gamma   90.00
#
_symmetry.space_group_name_H-M   'P 1'
#
loop_
_entity.id
_entity.type
_entity.pdbx_description
1 polymer ?
#
loop_
_entity_poly.entity_id
_entity_poly.type
_entity_poly.pdbx_seq_one_letter_code
_entity_poly.pdbx_strand_id
1 'polypeptide(L)'
;MPKRGCPFADAAPLQLKVRVGRRELSRGVCAERLTREIFDPAMAASGACSSCVRAVDGKAACGQCERALCGRCVRTCCGCGAVACALCALVDCSDLHEKVLCASCAMFEA
;
A
#
# COMPACT_ATOMS: atom_id res chain seq x y z
N MET A 1 53.59 -4.73 -43.55
CA MET A 1 52.58 -3.77 -43.06
C MET A 1 52.31 -4.04 -41.58
N PRO A 2 52.39 -3.06 -40.68
CA PRO A 2 52.07 -3.27 -39.28
C PRO A 2 50.55 -3.44 -39.13
N LYS A 3 50.10 -4.49 -38.43
CA LYS A 3 48.67 -4.64 -38.10
C LYS A 3 48.26 -3.47 -37.20
N ARG A 4 47.18 -2.75 -37.56
CA ARG A 4 46.63 -1.70 -36.70
C ARG A 4 46.26 -2.31 -35.34
N GLY A 5 46.63 -1.61 -34.26
CA GLY A 5 46.26 -2.00 -32.91
C GLY A 5 44.74 -2.02 -32.72
N CYS A 6 44.26 -2.90 -31.83
CA CYS A 6 42.83 -3.00 -31.51
C CYS A 6 42.36 -1.69 -30.87
N PRO A 7 41.40 -0.96 -31.49
CA PRO A 7 40.96 0.35 -31.00
C PRO A 7 40.17 0.30 -29.68
N PHE A 8 39.90 -0.90 -29.15
CA PHE A 8 39.12 -1.10 -27.92
C PHE A 8 39.97 -1.57 -26.73
N ALA A 9 41.29 -1.73 -26.90
CA ALA A 9 42.16 -2.33 -25.89
C ALA A 9 42.14 -1.56 -24.54
N ASP A 10 42.06 -0.23 -24.59
CA ASP A 10 42.11 0.63 -23.39
C ASP A 10 40.72 0.97 -22.80
N ALA A 11 39.64 0.63 -23.52
CA ALA A 11 38.26 0.97 -23.14
C ALA A 11 37.41 -0.26 -22.78
N ALA A 12 37.91 -1.48 -23.04
CA ALA A 12 37.20 -2.70 -22.67
C ALA A 12 37.31 -2.92 -21.16
N PRO A 13 36.19 -3.04 -20.41
CA PRO A 13 36.26 -3.40 -19.01
C PRO A 13 36.94 -4.76 -18.88
N LEU A 14 37.83 -4.91 -17.89
CA LEU A 14 38.45 -6.19 -17.56
C LEU A 14 37.33 -7.23 -17.38
N GLN A 15 37.24 -8.17 -18.32
CA GLN A 15 36.27 -9.26 -18.25
C GLN A 15 36.70 -10.24 -17.15
N LEU A 16 36.38 -9.89 -15.91
CA LEU A 16 36.64 -10.72 -14.75
C LEU A 16 35.65 -11.88 -14.76
N LYS A 17 36.16 -13.08 -15.02
CA LYS A 17 35.36 -14.30 -14.94
C LYS A 17 35.09 -14.61 -13.46
N VAL A 18 33.93 -14.18 -12.97
CA VAL A 18 33.48 -14.53 -11.62
C VAL A 18 32.89 -15.94 -11.64
N ARG A 19 33.34 -16.81 -10.73
CA ARG A 19 32.75 -18.13 -10.55
C ARG A 19 31.43 -17.99 -9.81
N VAL A 20 30.32 -18.22 -10.50
CA VAL A 20 28.98 -18.30 -9.89
C VAL A 20 28.67 -19.76 -9.60
N GLY A 21 28.34 -20.09 -8.35
CA GLY A 21 27.98 -21.45 -7.96
C GLY A 21 26.52 -21.79 -8.30
N ARG A 22 26.17 -23.07 -8.19
CA ARG A 22 24.81 -23.55 -8.50
C ARG A 22 23.75 -22.96 -7.57
N ARG A 23 24.12 -22.66 -6.31
CA ARG A 23 23.23 -22.05 -5.32
C ARG A 23 22.87 -20.61 -5.70
N GLU A 24 23.87 -19.82 -6.10
CA GLU A 24 23.71 -18.43 -6.54
C GLU A 24 22.92 -18.34 -7.83
N LEU A 25 23.07 -19.30 -8.75
CA LEU A 25 22.24 -19.38 -9.96
C LEU A 25 20.78 -19.73 -9.64
N SER A 26 20.54 -20.69 -8.75
CA SER A 26 19.18 -21.13 -8.44
C SER A 26 18.40 -20.17 -7.55
N ARG A 27 19.05 -19.52 -6.58
CA ARG A 27 18.38 -18.65 -5.60
C ARG A 27 18.68 -17.16 -5.82
N GLY A 28 19.76 -16.82 -6.49
CA GLY A 28 20.29 -15.45 -6.55
C GLY A 28 21.26 -15.16 -5.39
N VAL A 29 22.19 -14.22 -5.61
CA VAL A 29 23.27 -13.86 -4.65
C VAL A 29 22.74 -13.15 -3.39
N CYS A 30 21.52 -12.62 -3.41
CA CYS A 30 20.89 -11.91 -2.29
C CYS A 30 19.45 -12.37 -2.02
N ALA A 31 19.13 -13.61 -2.39
CA ALA A 31 17.77 -14.18 -2.33
C ALA A 31 17.06 -13.89 -1.01
N GLU A 32 17.68 -14.26 0.11
CA GLU A 32 17.07 -14.18 1.44
C GLU A 32 16.80 -12.74 1.89
N ARG A 33 17.72 -11.81 1.60
CA ARG A 33 17.52 -10.39 1.93
C ARG A 33 16.37 -9.81 1.11
N LEU A 34 16.37 -10.04 -0.20
CA LEU A 34 15.33 -9.56 -1.11
C LEU A 34 13.96 -10.16 -0.78
N THR A 35 13.89 -11.47 -0.49
CA THR A 35 12.66 -12.12 -0.06
C THR A 35 12.15 -11.51 1.23
N ARG A 36 13.02 -11.26 2.22
CA ARG A 36 12.60 -10.57 3.45
C ARG A 36 12.10 -9.16 3.17
N GLU A 37 12.78 -8.36 2.36
CA GLU A 37 12.34 -7.00 2.04
C GLU A 37 10.99 -6.96 1.31
N ILE A 38 10.74 -7.92 0.41
CA ILE A 38 9.49 -8.00 -0.37
C ILE A 38 8.32 -8.52 0.48
N PHE A 39 8.59 -9.52 1.32
CA PHE A 39 7.56 -10.22 2.09
C PHE A 39 7.57 -9.85 3.57
N ASP A 40 8.28 -8.80 3.98
CA ASP A 40 8.32 -8.37 5.39
C ASP A 40 6.88 -8.07 5.81
N PRO A 41 6.29 -8.84 6.74
CA PRO A 41 4.94 -8.57 7.21
C PRO A 41 4.83 -7.21 7.89
N ALA A 42 5.93 -6.59 8.33
CA ALA A 42 5.92 -5.20 8.79
C ALA A 42 5.56 -4.21 7.66
N MET A 43 5.94 -4.52 6.41
CA MET A 43 5.56 -3.72 5.23
C MET A 43 4.13 -4.06 4.76
N ALA A 44 3.71 -5.33 4.88
CA ALA A 44 2.34 -5.78 4.55
C ALA A 44 1.29 -5.39 5.62
N ALA A 45 1.70 -5.18 6.87
CA ALA A 45 0.88 -4.70 7.99
C ALA A 45 0.76 -3.17 8.01
N SER A 46 1.21 -2.48 6.97
CA SER A 46 0.69 -1.15 6.65
C SER A 46 -0.83 -1.31 6.48
N GLY A 47 -1.59 -1.09 7.56
CA GLY A 47 -3.05 -1.16 7.51
C GLY A 47 -3.60 -0.10 6.57
N ALA A 48 -3.63 -0.43 5.29
CA ALA A 48 -4.09 0.46 4.25
C ALA A 48 -5.54 0.84 4.58
N CYS A 49 -5.84 2.12 4.36
CA CYS A 49 -7.21 2.57 4.49
C CYS A 49 -8.09 1.75 3.52
N SER A 50 -9.16 1.12 4.00
CA SER A 50 -10.01 0.26 3.16
C SER A 50 -10.72 1.01 2.03
N SER A 51 -10.84 2.34 2.15
CA SER A 51 -11.46 3.20 1.13
C SER A 51 -10.47 3.73 0.08
N CYS A 52 -9.30 4.24 0.46
CA CYS A 52 -8.34 4.83 -0.48
C CYS A 52 -7.08 3.99 -0.73
N VAL A 53 -6.96 2.83 -0.09
CA VAL A 53 -5.83 1.87 -0.13
C VAL A 53 -4.46 2.46 0.20
N ARG A 54 -4.40 3.71 0.68
CA ARG A 54 -3.16 4.36 1.09
C ARG A 54 -2.75 3.88 2.49
N ALA A 55 -1.45 3.61 2.65
CA ALA A 55 -0.82 3.45 3.95
C ALA A 55 -0.95 4.73 4.77
N VAL A 56 -1.45 4.64 6.00
CA VAL A 56 -1.58 5.80 6.91
C VAL A 56 -1.25 5.39 8.34
N ASP A 57 -0.42 6.20 9.00
CA ASP A 57 -0.15 6.14 10.44
C ASP A 57 -1.33 6.77 11.20
N GLY A 58 -1.92 6.02 12.13
CA GLY A 58 -3.17 6.38 12.80
C GLY A 58 -4.40 5.94 12.01
N LYS A 59 -5.13 4.97 12.55
CA LYS A 59 -6.32 4.38 11.91
C LYS A 59 -7.51 4.56 12.83
N ALA A 60 -8.60 5.09 12.29
CA ALA A 60 -9.91 4.95 12.89
C ALA A 60 -10.58 3.70 12.32
N ALA A 61 -11.37 2.98 13.11
CA ALA A 61 -12.17 1.86 12.64
C ALA A 61 -13.61 2.31 12.39
N CYS A 62 -14.22 1.83 11.31
CA CYS A 62 -15.65 2.01 11.11
C CYS A 62 -16.43 1.29 12.22
N GLY A 63 -17.34 1.96 12.93
CA GLY A 63 -18.15 1.36 14.00
C GLY A 63 -19.20 0.34 13.55
N GLN A 64 -19.16 -0.12 12.30
CA GLN A 64 -20.13 -1.05 11.70
C GLN A 64 -19.44 -2.25 11.04
N CYS A 65 -18.43 -2.00 10.20
CA CYS A 65 -17.67 -3.06 9.51
C CYS A 65 -16.24 -3.23 10.04
N GLU A 66 -15.84 -2.45 11.05
CA GLU A 66 -14.53 -2.49 11.74
C GLU A 66 -13.30 -2.24 10.85
N ARG A 67 -13.50 -1.97 9.55
CA ARG A 67 -12.43 -1.68 8.61
C ARG A 67 -11.68 -0.41 8.98
N ALA A 68 -10.36 -0.47 8.85
CA ALA A 68 -9.47 0.66 9.11
C ALA A 68 -9.58 1.75 8.03
N LEU A 69 -9.67 3.01 8.47
CA LEU A 69 -9.78 4.19 7.64
C LEU A 69 -8.71 5.22 8.03
N CYS A 70 -8.23 5.96 7.03
CA CYS A 70 -7.47 7.17 7.28
C CYS A 70 -8.39 8.34 7.61
N GLY A 71 -7.85 9.39 8.26
CA GLY A 71 -8.64 10.57 8.65
C GLY A 71 -9.39 11.26 7.51
N ARG A 72 -8.96 11.11 6.25
CA ARG A 72 -9.68 11.65 5.07
C ARG A 72 -10.85 10.79 4.62
N CYS A 73 -10.87 9.51 4.96
CA CYS A 73 -11.91 8.56 4.57
C CYS A 73 -12.91 8.29 5.69
N VAL A 74 -12.72 8.89 6.86
CA VAL A 74 -13.64 8.86 7.99
C VAL A 74 -14.80 9.82 7.71
N ARG A 75 -16.02 9.35 7.93
CA ARG A 75 -17.20 10.20 8.09
C ARG A 75 -17.75 10.04 9.49
N THR A 76 -18.34 11.10 10.03
CA THR A 76 -18.95 11.07 11.36
C THR A 76 -20.46 11.06 11.23
N CYS A 77 -21.11 10.09 11.86
CA CYS A 77 -22.57 10.05 11.92
C CYS A 77 -23.08 11.23 12.75
N CYS A 78 -24.00 12.02 12.19
CA CYS A 78 -24.63 13.15 12.89
C CYS A 78 -25.51 12.70 14.07
N GLY A 79 -26.07 11.48 14.03
CA GLY A 79 -26.94 10.98 15.09
C GLY A 79 -26.20 10.42 16.32
N CYS A 80 -25.17 9.62 16.09
CA CYS A 80 -24.47 8.91 17.19
C CYS A 80 -22.98 9.27 17.33
N GLY A 81 -22.43 10.14 16.49
CA GLY A 81 -21.02 10.53 16.51
C GLY A 81 -20.03 9.43 16.10
N ALA A 82 -20.52 8.23 15.76
CA ALA A 82 -19.67 7.12 15.37
C ALA A 82 -18.99 7.36 14.01
N VAL A 83 -17.76 6.85 13.88
CA VAL A 83 -17.03 6.81 12.62
C VAL A 83 -17.66 5.79 11.68
N ALA A 84 -17.97 6.21 10.46
CA ALA A 84 -18.48 5.38 9.40
C ALA A 84 -17.60 5.49 8.15
N CYS A 85 -17.39 4.37 7.45
CA CYS A 85 -16.76 4.38 6.14
C CYS A 85 -17.74 4.87 5.07
N ALA A 86 -17.25 5.20 3.88
CA ALA A 86 -18.09 5.66 2.78
C ALA A 86 -19.19 4.66 2.36
N LEU A 87 -19.03 3.36 2.66
CA LEU A 87 -20.02 2.31 2.38
C LEU A 87 -21.06 2.15 3.50
N CYS A 88 -20.70 2.45 4.74
CA CYS A 88 -21.60 2.33 5.90
C CYS A 88 -22.28 3.65 6.26
N ALA A 89 -21.89 4.74 5.59
CA ALA A 89 -22.44 6.07 5.74
C ALA A 89 -23.40 6.37 4.59
N LEU A 90 -24.62 6.76 4.93
CA LEU A 90 -25.60 7.34 4.03
C LEU A 90 -25.50 8.86 4.12
N VAL A 91 -25.52 9.53 2.97
CA VAL A 91 -25.58 10.99 2.90
C VAL A 91 -27.00 11.34 2.54
N ASP A 92 -27.69 12.03 3.45
CA ASP A 92 -29.00 12.59 3.18
C ASP A 92 -28.84 14.00 2.60
N CYS A 93 -29.44 14.21 1.44
CA CYS A 93 -29.45 15.48 0.70
C CYS A 93 -30.84 16.13 0.70
N SER A 94 -31.76 15.65 1.55
CA SER A 94 -33.13 16.14 1.64
C SER A 94 -33.24 17.57 2.18
N ASP A 95 -32.29 17.99 3.02
CA ASP A 95 -32.20 19.33 3.59
C ASP A 95 -31.18 20.22 2.86
N LEU A 96 -31.27 21.55 3.08
CA LEU A 96 -30.28 22.54 2.61
C LEU A 96 -28.85 22.28 3.12
N HIS A 97 -28.63 21.28 3.97
CA HIS A 97 -27.34 20.82 4.48
C HIS A 97 -27.20 19.30 4.29
N GLU A 98 -26.08 18.87 3.69
CA GLU A 98 -25.73 17.45 3.58
C GLU A 98 -25.49 16.83 4.96
N LYS A 99 -26.29 15.82 5.34
CA LYS A 99 -26.18 15.12 6.63
C LYS A 99 -25.65 13.72 6.43
N VAL A 100 -24.69 13.30 7.26
CA VAL A 100 -24.14 11.94 7.20
C VAL A 100 -24.70 11.09 8.34
N LEU A 101 -25.30 9.95 8.00
CA LEU A 101 -25.86 9.00 8.95
C LEU A 101 -25.23 7.63 8.77
N CYS A 102 -25.01 6.89 9.86
CA CYS A 102 -24.70 5.47 9.75
C CYS A 102 -25.97 4.69 9.36
N ALA A 103 -25.79 3.49 8.80
CA ALA A 103 -26.90 2.63 8.41
C ALA A 103 -27.96 2.44 9.52
N SER A 104 -27.53 2.31 10.79
CA SER A 104 -28.45 2.20 11.92
C SER A 104 -29.25 3.48 12.16
N CYS A 105 -28.60 4.66 12.21
CA CYS A 105 -29.30 5.93 12.45
C CYS A 105 -30.23 6.33 11.31
N ALA A 106 -29.88 6.01 10.06
CA ALA A 106 -30.73 6.27 8.91
C ALA A 106 -32.06 5.49 8.97
N MET A 107 -32.06 4.29 9.56
CA MET A 107 -33.28 3.47 9.70
C MET A 107 -34.26 4.04 10.74
N PHE A 108 -33.83 4.94 11.63
CA PHE A 108 -34.69 5.57 12.64
C PHE A 108 -35.20 6.96 12.23
N GLU A 109 -34.75 7.52 11.10
CA GLU A 109 -35.28 8.77 10.52
C GLU A 109 -36.35 8.52 9.43
N ALA A 110 -36.80 7.26 9.26
CA ALA A 110 -37.87 6.86 8.34
C ALA A 110 -39.27 6.91 9.00
#